data_AF-A0A2R2MTK4-F1
#
_entry.id   AF-A0A2R2MTK4-F1
#
_cell.length_a   1.000
_cell.length_b   1.000
_cell.length_c   1.000
_cell.angle_alpha   90.00
_cell.angle_beta   90.00
_cell.angle_gamma   90.00
#
_symmetry.space_group_name_H-M   'P 1'
#
loop_
_entity.id
_entity.type
_entity.pdbx_description
1 polymer ?
#
loop_
_entity_poly.entity_id
_entity_poly.type
_entity_poly.pdbx_seq_one_letter_code
_entity_poly.pdbx_strand_id
1 'polypeptide(L)'
;MIQKVLINVRNMTVEVTTDGIVKINNVIVTATTTPQNVGNGVMLFLDPSGFPRTVVDVPGVVKVELTTPVGGLRRKGHRAIITVADAYAGLLNALCGNFNGDPADDINPCSGGPPADCFVNDGSCTTTETYP
;
A
#
# COMPACT_ATOMS: atom_id res chain seq x y z
N MET A 1 -2.63 -14.61 -3.67
CA MET A 1 -3.93 -13.89 -3.62
C MET A 1 -3.83 -12.83 -2.53
N ILE A 2 -4.15 -11.56 -2.82
CA ILE A 2 -4.12 -10.49 -1.80
C ILE A 2 -5.23 -10.74 -0.79
N GLN A 3 -4.89 -10.73 0.49
CA GLN A 3 -5.85 -10.89 1.59
C GLN A 3 -6.02 -9.61 2.41
N LYS A 4 -4.93 -8.83 2.51
CA LYS A 4 -4.90 -7.57 3.26
C LYS A 4 -3.78 -6.67 2.77
N VAL A 5 -3.86 -5.40 3.16
CA VAL A 5 -2.81 -4.41 3.05
C VAL A 5 -2.53 -3.86 4.44
N LEU A 6 -1.25 -3.77 4.79
CA LEU A 6 -0.76 -3.18 6.04
C LEU A 6 -0.01 -1.90 5.68
N ILE A 7 -0.36 -0.79 6.32
CA ILE A 7 0.19 0.53 6.04
C ILE A 7 0.77 1.07 7.34
N ASN A 8 2.08 1.25 7.40
CA ASN A 8 2.76 1.89 8.53
C ASN A 8 3.09 3.33 8.16
N VAL A 9 2.49 4.29 8.85
CA VAL A 9 2.67 5.72 8.57
C VAL A 9 2.63 6.53 9.87
N ARG A 10 3.62 7.38 10.10
CA ARG A 10 3.66 8.33 11.24
C ARG A 10 3.32 7.67 12.59
N ASN A 11 3.95 6.52 12.90
CA ASN A 11 3.69 5.71 14.10
C ASN A 11 2.26 5.17 14.24
N MET A 12 1.49 5.13 13.15
CA MET A 12 0.21 4.43 13.04
C MET A 12 0.35 3.23 12.12
N THR A 13 -0.39 2.17 12.45
CA THR A 13 -0.59 1.02 11.56
C THR A 13 -2.05 0.98 11.14
N VAL A 14 -2.30 0.97 9.83
CA VAL A 14 -3.62 0.77 9.25
C VAL A 14 -3.63 -0.58 8.54
N GLU A 15 -4.49 -1.49 8.98
CA GLU A 15 -4.77 -2.78 8.34
C GLU A 15 -6.08 -2.66 7.57
N VAL A 16 -6.09 -3.03 6.30
CA VAL A 16 -7.29 -3.13 5.47
C VAL A 16 -7.35 -4.53 4.89
N THR A 17 -8.44 -5.26 5.12
CA THR A 17 -8.65 -6.60 4.60
C THR A 17 -9.60 -6.59 3.41
N THR A 18 -9.53 -7.60 2.55
CA THR A 18 -10.35 -7.68 1.34
C THR A 18 -11.84 -7.92 1.59
N ASP A 19 -12.23 -8.31 2.80
CA ASP A 19 -13.62 -8.38 3.27
C ASP A 19 -14.16 -7.04 3.80
N GLY A 20 -13.32 -6.00 3.87
CA GLY A 20 -13.70 -4.64 4.24
C GLY A 20 -13.52 -4.29 5.71
N ILE A 21 -12.82 -5.14 6.49
CA ILE A 21 -12.45 -4.79 7.87
C ILE A 21 -11.26 -3.83 7.82
N VAL A 22 -11.37 -2.74 8.58
CA VAL A 22 -10.29 -1.78 8.78
C VAL A 22 -9.91 -1.77 10.24
N LYS A 23 -8.61 -1.89 10.54
CA LYS A 23 -8.08 -1.67 11.88
C LYS A 23 -7.05 -0.56 11.87
N ILE A 24 -7.08 0.27 12.90
CA ILE A 24 -6.12 1.34 13.14
C ILE A 24 -5.53 1.09 14.51
N ASN A 25 -4.22 0.83 14.58
CA ASN A 25 -3.54 0.45 15.83
C ASN A 25 -4.28 -0.68 16.57
N ASN A 26 -4.68 -1.72 15.83
CA ASN A 26 -5.47 -2.88 16.29
C ASN A 26 -6.93 -2.60 16.71
N VAL A 27 -7.43 -1.36 16.61
CA VAL A 27 -8.83 -1.01 16.87
C VAL A 27 -9.63 -1.05 15.57
N ILE A 28 -10.76 -1.75 15.54
CA ILE A 28 -11.64 -1.79 14.36
C ILE A 28 -12.29 -0.41 14.17
N VAL A 29 -12.21 0.12 12.97
CA VAL A 29 -12.81 1.40 12.57
C VAL A 29 -13.74 1.18 11.39
N THR A 30 -14.93 1.76 11.45
CA THR A 30 -15.88 1.71 10.34
C THR A 30 -15.55 2.81 9.33
N ALA A 31 -15.06 2.40 8.16
CA ALA A 31 -14.88 3.31 7.04
C ALA A 31 -16.24 3.72 6.45
N THR A 32 -16.38 4.98 6.06
CA THR A 32 -17.59 5.52 5.43
C THR A 32 -17.27 6.13 4.07
N THR A 33 -18.28 6.42 3.26
CA THR A 33 -18.07 7.09 1.96
C THR A 33 -17.63 8.55 2.09
N THR A 34 -17.87 9.16 3.25
CA THR A 34 -17.33 10.48 3.58
C THR A 34 -15.91 10.32 4.14
N PRO A 35 -14.91 11.08 3.65
CA PRO A 35 -13.56 11.09 4.23
C PRO A 35 -13.54 11.38 5.73
N GLN A 36 -12.97 10.46 6.49
CA GLN A 36 -12.79 10.55 7.94
C GLN A 36 -11.31 10.72 8.27
N ASN A 37 -10.96 11.77 9.03
CA ASN A 37 -9.62 11.87 9.60
C ASN A 37 -9.51 10.91 10.79
N VAL A 38 -8.62 9.93 10.68
CA VAL A 38 -8.44 8.87 11.68
C VAL A 38 -7.21 9.09 12.56
N GLY A 39 -6.57 10.27 12.47
CA GLY A 39 -5.39 10.64 13.23
C GLY A 39 -4.15 10.83 12.36
N ASN A 40 -3.20 11.63 12.83
CA ASN A 40 -1.92 11.94 12.17
C ASN A 40 -2.02 12.40 10.70
N GLY A 41 -3.17 12.96 10.31
CA GLY A 41 -3.45 13.40 8.94
C GLY A 41 -3.77 12.27 7.96
N VAL A 42 -4.08 11.07 8.45
CA VAL A 42 -4.55 9.95 7.65
C VAL A 42 -6.06 10.07 7.45
N MET A 43 -6.49 10.00 6.20
CA MET A 43 -7.89 10.01 5.79
C MET A 43 -8.32 8.59 5.40
N LEU A 44 -9.44 8.12 5.96
CA LEU A 44 -10.04 6.83 5.66
C LEU A 44 -11.41 7.06 5.00
N PHE A 45 -11.68 6.36 3.90
CA PHE A 45 -13.00 6.34 3.28
C PHE A 45 -13.23 5.13 2.37
N LEU A 46 -14.48 4.95 1.97
CA LEU A 46 -14.92 3.99 0.97
C LEU A 46 -15.23 4.73 -0.35
N ASP A 47 -14.69 4.24 -1.45
CA ASP A 47 -15.11 4.68 -2.79
C ASP A 47 -15.97 3.57 -3.43
N PRO A 48 -17.27 3.80 -3.65
CA PRO A 48 -18.17 2.81 -4.26
C PRO A 48 -18.09 2.77 -5.80
N SER A 49 -17.40 3.69 -6.46
CA SER A 49 -17.42 3.87 -7.91
C SER A 49 -16.67 2.77 -8.64
N GLY A 50 -17.30 2.18 -9.68
CA GLY A 50 -16.73 1.21 -10.62
C GLY A 50 -16.18 -0.09 -9.99
N PHE A 51 -15.07 0.03 -9.28
CA PHE A 51 -14.42 -0.97 -8.44
C PHE A 51 -14.46 -0.51 -6.98
N PRO A 52 -15.37 -1.06 -6.14
CA PRO A 52 -15.51 -0.62 -4.76
C PRO A 52 -14.24 -0.90 -3.96
N ARG A 53 -13.83 0.09 -3.17
CA ARG A 53 -12.53 0.05 -2.48
C ARG A 53 -12.53 0.83 -1.17
N THR A 54 -11.72 0.35 -0.24
CA THR A 54 -11.32 1.12 0.93
C THR A 54 -10.08 1.90 0.57
N VAL A 55 -10.10 3.20 0.86
CA VAL A 55 -9.04 4.15 0.57
C VAL A 55 -8.46 4.66 1.87
N VAL A 56 -7.14 4.55 1.98
CA VAL A 56 -6.33 5.18 3.02
C VAL A 56 -5.46 6.21 2.33
N ASP A 57 -5.75 7.48 2.55
CA ASP A 57 -5.07 8.60 1.93
C ASP A 57 -4.28 9.37 2.98
N VAL A 58 -2.98 9.55 2.74
CA VAL A 58 -2.08 10.39 3.53
C VAL A 58 -1.67 11.52 2.60
N PRO A 59 -2.36 12.68 2.66
CA PRO A 59 -2.20 13.74 1.67
C PRO A 59 -0.73 14.16 1.50
N GLY A 60 -0.29 14.19 0.23
CA GLY A 60 1.09 14.54 -0.14
C GLY A 60 2.13 13.46 0.13
N VAL A 61 1.73 12.27 0.60
CA VAL A 61 2.65 11.18 0.93
C VAL A 61 2.31 9.92 0.14
N VAL A 62 1.18 9.28 0.47
CA VAL A 62 0.78 7.99 -0.11
C VAL A 62 -0.73 7.84 -0.06
N LYS A 63 -1.30 7.27 -1.11
CA LYS A 63 -2.70 6.84 -1.18
C LYS A 63 -2.74 5.36 -1.50
N VAL A 64 -3.43 4.60 -0.68
CA VAL A 64 -3.57 3.15 -0.80
C VAL A 64 -5.03 2.81 -0.99
N GLU A 65 -5.33 2.02 -2.02
CA GLU A 65 -6.69 1.63 -2.37
C GLU A 65 -6.76 0.11 -2.47
N LEU A 66 -7.49 -0.54 -1.58
CA LEU A 66 -7.75 -1.98 -1.63
C LEU A 66 -9.18 -2.23 -2.07
N THR A 67 -9.36 -3.11 -3.05
CA THR A 67 -10.70 -3.60 -3.42
C THR A 67 -11.36 -4.26 -2.21
N THR A 68 -12.47 -3.68 -1.77
CA THR A 68 -13.28 -4.18 -0.66
C THR A 68 -14.77 -4.05 -0.99
N PRO A 69 -15.63 -4.82 -0.32
CA PRO A 69 -17.06 -4.57 -0.32
C PRO A 69 -17.39 -3.16 0.16
N VAL A 70 -18.37 -2.50 -0.47
CA VAL A 70 -18.93 -1.22 -0.01
C VAL A 70 -20.45 -1.32 -0.02
N GLY A 71 -21.06 -1.35 1.16
CA GLY A 71 -22.49 -1.70 1.28
C GLY A 71 -22.78 -3.07 0.68
N GLY A 72 -23.73 -3.13 -0.27
CA GLY A 72 -24.05 -4.33 -1.04
C GLY A 72 -23.15 -4.57 -2.27
N LEU A 73 -22.30 -3.62 -2.64
CA LEU A 73 -21.47 -3.71 -3.85
C LEU A 73 -20.26 -4.59 -3.59
N ARG A 74 -20.11 -5.65 -4.39
CA ARG A 74 -18.97 -6.56 -4.35
C ARG A 74 -18.46 -6.84 -5.76
N ARG A 75 -17.15 -7.00 -5.89
CA ARG A 75 -16.51 -7.33 -7.16
C ARG A 75 -15.61 -8.56 -7.01
N LYS A 76 -15.57 -9.39 -8.06
CA LYS A 76 -14.64 -10.51 -8.14
C LYS A 76 -13.23 -10.00 -8.42
N GLY A 77 -12.25 -10.60 -7.73
CA GLY A 77 -10.84 -10.22 -7.82
C GLY A 77 -10.46 -9.18 -6.77
N HIS A 78 -9.21 -9.21 -6.34
CA HIS A 78 -8.62 -8.26 -5.40
C HIS A 78 -7.53 -7.49 -6.09
N ARG A 79 -7.59 -6.16 -5.96
CA ARG A 79 -6.58 -5.24 -6.48
C ARG A 79 -6.20 -4.25 -5.39
N ALA A 80 -4.91 -4.08 -5.21
CA ALA A 80 -4.32 -2.99 -4.45
C ALA A 80 -3.73 -1.98 -5.43
N ILE A 81 -3.99 -0.70 -5.19
CA ILE A 81 -3.33 0.41 -5.88
C ILE A 81 -2.56 1.18 -4.81
N ILE A 82 -1.33 1.55 -5.12
CA ILE A 82 -0.53 2.44 -4.30
C ILE A 82 -0.13 3.61 -5.18
N THR A 83 -0.45 4.82 -4.75
CA THR A 83 -0.01 6.06 -5.37
C THR A 83 0.87 6.79 -4.37
N VAL A 84 2.04 7.23 -4.81
CA VAL A 84 3.03 7.94 -3.98
C VAL A 84 3.30 9.30 -4.59
N ALA A 85 3.77 10.25 -3.79
CA ALA A 85 4.19 11.55 -4.30
C ALA A 85 5.50 11.44 -5.11
N ASP A 86 5.65 12.27 -6.14
CA ASP A 86 6.86 12.35 -6.99
C ASP A 86 8.14 12.66 -6.20
N ALA A 87 8.01 13.23 -5.00
CA ALA A 87 9.12 13.43 -4.07
C ALA A 87 9.82 12.12 -3.62
N TYR A 88 9.20 10.96 -3.86
CA TYR A 88 9.78 9.64 -3.56
C TYR A 88 10.41 8.95 -4.78
N ALA A 89 10.46 9.59 -5.96
CA ALA A 89 11.11 9.02 -7.14
C ALA A 89 12.58 8.68 -6.87
N GLY A 90 12.99 7.45 -7.20
CA GLY A 90 14.33 6.92 -6.94
C GLY A 90 14.62 6.56 -5.47
N LEU A 91 13.67 6.79 -4.56
CA LEU A 91 13.78 6.48 -3.14
C LEU A 91 12.95 5.25 -2.73
N LEU A 92 12.13 4.73 -3.64
CA LEU A 92 11.33 3.55 -3.39
C LEU A 92 12.15 2.28 -3.58
N ASN A 93 11.79 1.26 -2.82
CA ASN A 93 12.26 -0.09 -3.02
C ASN A 93 11.08 -1.06 -2.99
N ALA A 94 10.21 -0.91 -3.99
CA ALA A 94 8.94 -1.60 -4.09
C ALA A 94 8.98 -2.69 -5.16
N LEU A 95 8.01 -3.60 -5.11
CA LEU A 95 7.77 -4.58 -6.18
C LEU A 95 7.44 -3.91 -7.54
N CYS A 96 7.02 -2.64 -7.52
CA CYS A 96 6.78 -1.85 -8.71
C CYS A 96 7.99 -0.98 -9.11
N GLY A 97 9.18 -1.27 -8.57
CA GLY A 97 10.40 -0.55 -8.87
C GLY A 97 10.65 0.67 -7.99
N ASN A 98 11.53 1.57 -8.45
CA ASN A 98 12.01 2.71 -7.68
C ASN A 98 11.32 4.04 -8.05
N PHE A 99 10.49 4.05 -9.11
CA PHE A 99 9.72 5.20 -9.59
C PHE A 99 10.57 6.39 -10.10
N ASN A 100 11.78 6.15 -10.63
CA ASN A 100 12.64 7.20 -11.21
C ASN A 100 12.36 7.49 -12.71
N GLY A 101 11.52 6.70 -13.36
CA GLY A 101 11.19 6.84 -14.79
C GLY A 101 12.05 6.00 -15.74
N ASP A 102 12.97 5.19 -15.22
CA ASP A 102 13.77 4.23 -15.98
C ASP A 102 13.24 2.80 -15.81
N PRO A 103 12.47 2.27 -16.78
CA PRO A 103 11.93 0.90 -16.68
C PRO A 103 13.02 -0.19 -16.73
N ALA A 104 14.27 0.14 -17.07
CA ALA A 104 15.36 -0.83 -17.14
C ALA A 104 15.83 -1.29 -15.75
N ASP A 105 15.66 -0.48 -14.71
CA ASP A 105 16.08 -0.80 -13.33
C ASP A 105 14.92 -1.26 -12.41
N ASP A 106 13.68 -1.12 -12.87
CA ASP A 106 12.46 -1.57 -12.17
C ASP A 106 12.29 -3.10 -12.13
N ILE A 107 13.13 -3.86 -12.88
CA ILE A 107 13.02 -5.33 -13.00
C ILE A 107 13.49 -6.08 -11.75
N ASN A 108 14.19 -5.42 -10.83
CA ASN A 108 14.77 -6.06 -9.67
C ASN A 108 14.49 -5.22 -8.40
N PRO A 109 13.61 -5.67 -7.49
CA PRO A 109 13.31 -4.96 -6.24
C PRO A 109 14.48 -4.96 -5.24
N CYS A 110 15.72 -5.18 -5.70
CA CYS A 110 16.93 -5.35 -4.90
C CYS A 110 18.11 -4.45 -5.36
N SER A 111 17.99 -3.71 -6.47
CA SER A 111 19.09 -2.89 -7.02
C SER A 111 19.30 -1.53 -6.32
N GLY A 112 18.40 -1.14 -5.40
CA GLY A 112 18.43 0.13 -4.66
C GLY A 112 18.73 0.00 -3.16
N GLY A 113 19.15 -1.18 -2.69
CA GLY A 113 19.25 -1.52 -1.27
C GLY A 113 18.28 -2.65 -0.88
N PRO A 114 18.20 -3.05 0.40
CA PRO A 114 17.31 -4.12 0.80
C PRO A 114 15.86 -3.69 0.56
N PRO A 115 15.04 -4.49 -0.14
CA PRO A 115 13.62 -4.21 -0.28
C PRO A 115 13.02 -3.99 1.11
N ALA A 116 11.91 -3.25 1.16
CA ALA A 116 10.92 -3.54 2.18
C ALA A 116 10.35 -4.94 1.87
N ASP A 117 11.18 -5.96 2.10
CA ASP A 117 10.99 -7.41 2.02
C ASP A 117 10.67 -7.99 0.62
N CYS A 118 11.70 -8.48 -0.06
CA CYS A 118 11.59 -9.49 -1.12
C CYS A 118 10.83 -10.70 -0.57
N PHE A 119 10.03 -11.41 -1.37
CA PHE A 119 9.30 -12.57 -0.84
C PHE A 119 10.26 -13.62 -0.25
N VAL A 120 10.18 -13.78 1.07
CA VAL A 120 11.09 -14.43 2.04
C VAL A 120 11.34 -15.94 1.89
N ASN A 121 10.89 -16.59 0.81
CA ASN A 121 10.71 -18.05 0.82
C ASN A 121 11.64 -18.85 -0.12
N ASP A 122 12.53 -18.21 -0.88
CA ASP A 122 13.49 -18.92 -1.74
C ASP A 122 14.96 -18.53 -1.52
N GLY A 123 15.24 -17.65 -0.55
CA GLY A 123 16.61 -17.26 -0.21
C GLY A 123 17.30 -16.38 -1.25
N SER A 124 16.58 -15.75 -2.18
CA SER A 124 17.18 -14.97 -3.27
C SER A 124 17.74 -13.59 -2.88
N CYS A 125 17.59 -13.14 -1.64
CA CYS A 125 18.19 -11.88 -1.17
C CYS A 125 19.50 -12.13 -0.40
N THR A 126 20.57 -12.50 -1.11
CA THR A 126 21.92 -12.55 -0.54
C THR A 126 22.57 -11.17 -0.59
N THR A 127 22.88 -10.61 0.58
CA THR A 127 23.65 -9.38 0.74
C THR A 127 25.11 -9.59 0.33
N THR A 128 25.41 -9.55 -0.96
CA THR A 128 26.79 -9.47 -1.44
C THR A 128 26.89 -8.45 -2.56
N GLU A 129 26.62 -7.18 -2.23
CA GLU A 129 27.25 -6.08 -2.95
C GLU A 129 27.98 -5.19 -1.93
N THR A 130 29.24 -5.53 -1.70
CA THR A 130 30.26 -4.55 -1.33
C THR A 130 30.40 -3.56 -2.47
N TYR A 131 30.02 -2.30 -2.24
CA TYR A 131 30.36 -1.21 -3.15
C TYR A 131 31.80 -0.73 -2.87
N PRO A 132 32.61 -0.40 -3.89
CA PRO A 132 33.89 0.29 -3.74
C PRO A 132 33.75 1.73 -3.23
#